data_AF-A0A841YIM7-F1
#
_entry.id   AF-A0A841YIM7-F1
#
_cell.length_a   1.000
_cell.length_b   1.000
_cell.length_c   1.000
_cell.angle_alpha   90.00
_cell.angle_beta   90.00
_cell.angle_gamma   90.00
#
_symmetry.space_group_name_H-M   'P 1'
#
loop_
_entity.id
_entity.type
_entity.pdbx_description
1 polymer ?
#
loop_
_entity_poly.entity_id
_entity_poly.type
_entity_poly.pdbx_seq_one_letter_code
_entity_poly.pdbx_strand_id
1 'polypeptide(L)'
;MKKINDDLFGAIEFDMYWSGKTSITMFGKKREVILSIDGEEDANFSPIQREAYTNFMSNMDEIMDAVELGIFEYYEDNYEEYRDMAGEVEADKIAPEISTIKELGNLVIPTQLIIRRVRKNGVRRIGLVCDCTWDTDNGVGVRIENEKVEEVDYQDIVL
;
A
#
# COMPACT_ATOMS: atom_id res chain seq x y z
N MET A 1 -20.64 -15.83 3.65
CA MET A 1 -19.38 -15.50 2.95
C MET A 1 -19.46 -16.08 1.56
N LYS A 2 -19.44 -15.23 0.53
CA LYS A 2 -19.47 -15.63 -0.88
C LYS A 2 -18.04 -15.72 -1.39
N LYS A 3 -17.69 -16.81 -2.10
CA LYS A 3 -16.35 -17.00 -2.68
C LYS A 3 -16.48 -17.14 -4.19
N ILE A 4 -15.61 -16.47 -4.93
CA ILE A 4 -15.51 -16.62 -6.39
C ILE A 4 -14.04 -16.73 -6.81
N ASN A 5 -13.82 -17.24 -8.02
CA ASN A 5 -12.53 -17.16 -8.68
C ASN A 5 -12.70 -16.19 -9.85
N ASP A 6 -12.25 -14.95 -9.67
CA ASP A 6 -12.28 -13.91 -10.70
C ASP A 6 -11.11 -14.10 -11.67
N ASP A 7 -11.34 -13.90 -12.96
CA ASP A 7 -10.31 -14.10 -13.98
C ASP A 7 -9.10 -13.17 -13.83
N LEU A 8 -9.27 -12.01 -13.18
CA LEU A 8 -8.21 -11.03 -12.95
C LEU A 8 -7.71 -11.06 -11.50
N PHE A 9 -8.62 -11.08 -10.53
CA PHE A 9 -8.29 -10.98 -9.10
C PHE A 9 -8.01 -12.34 -8.44
N GLY A 10 -8.25 -13.45 -9.15
CA GLY A 10 -8.08 -14.80 -8.64
C GLY A 10 -9.12 -15.16 -7.59
N ALA A 11 -8.74 -16.00 -6.63
CA ALA A 11 -9.63 -16.45 -5.57
C ALA A 11 -9.90 -15.32 -4.56
N ILE A 12 -11.15 -14.86 -4.50
CA ILE A 12 -11.59 -13.79 -3.62
C ILE A 12 -12.85 -14.18 -2.82
N GLU A 13 -12.99 -13.61 -1.64
CA GLU A 13 -14.06 -13.84 -0.68
C GLU A 13 -14.68 -12.53 -0.22
N PHE A 14 -16.01 -12.52 -0.12
CA PHE A 14 -16.77 -11.38 0.39
C PHE A 14 -17.06 -11.54 1.88
N ASP A 15 -16.51 -10.60 2.66
CA ASP A 15 -16.80 -10.36 4.07
C ASP A 15 -16.75 -8.85 4.34
N MET A 16 -17.91 -8.17 4.24
CA MET A 16 -18.07 -6.71 4.15
C MET A 16 -17.44 -6.04 2.92
N TYR A 17 -16.30 -6.55 2.44
CA TYR A 17 -15.62 -6.20 1.20
C TYR A 17 -15.05 -7.45 0.53
N TRP A 18 -14.67 -7.34 -0.74
CA TRP A 18 -13.97 -8.44 -1.43
C TRP A 18 -12.50 -8.44 -1.04
N SER A 19 -12.01 -9.61 -0.63
CA SER A 19 -10.60 -9.80 -0.28
C SER A 19 -10.04 -11.07 -0.89
N GLY A 20 -8.76 -11.04 -1.23
CA GLY A 20 -7.98 -12.17 -1.70
C GLY A 20 -6.51 -11.94 -1.41
N LYS A 21 -5.65 -12.53 -2.25
CA LYS A 21 -4.20 -12.37 -2.12
C LYS A 21 -3.58 -12.05 -3.46
N THR A 22 -2.57 -11.18 -3.43
CA THR A 22 -1.73 -10.91 -4.60
C THR A 22 -0.27 -10.83 -4.18
N SER A 23 0.64 -10.94 -5.16
CA SER A 23 2.06 -10.75 -4.93
C SER A 23 2.52 -9.41 -5.48
N ILE A 24 3.25 -8.64 -4.68
CA ILE A 24 3.93 -7.43 -5.11
C ILE A 24 5.44 -7.54 -4.85
N THR A 25 6.24 -6.74 -5.55
CA THR A 25 7.68 -6.62 -5.30
C THR A 25 7.96 -5.25 -4.68
N MET A 26 8.54 -5.22 -3.49
CA MET A 26 8.92 -3.98 -2.81
C MET A 26 10.26 -4.20 -2.09
N PHE A 27 11.14 -3.21 -2.16
CA PHE A 27 12.53 -3.23 -1.71
C PHE A 27 13.30 -4.42 -2.30
N GLY A 28 13.04 -4.73 -3.58
CA GLY A 28 13.61 -5.88 -4.28
C GLY A 28 13.16 -7.26 -3.75
N LYS A 29 12.13 -7.31 -2.90
CA LYS A 29 11.60 -8.55 -2.32
C LYS A 29 10.15 -8.77 -2.76
N LYS A 30 9.88 -9.96 -3.32
CA LYS A 30 8.51 -10.39 -3.59
C LYS A 30 7.79 -10.75 -2.28
N ARG A 31 6.61 -10.17 -2.05
CA ARG A 31 5.77 -10.44 -0.86
C ARG A 31 4.33 -10.71 -1.28
N GLU A 32 3.69 -11.62 -0.55
CA GLU A 32 2.24 -11.84 -0.66
C GLU A 32 1.54 -10.85 0.27
N VAL A 33 0.57 -10.10 -0.26
CA VAL A 33 -0.22 -9.10 0.45
C VAL A 33 -1.71 -9.40 0.30
N ILE A 34 -2.51 -8.84 1.21
CA ILE A 34 -3.97 -8.88 1.10
C ILE A 34 -4.37 -8.01 -0.11
N LEU A 35 -5.17 -8.56 -1.00
CA LEU A 35 -5.81 -7.79 -2.06
C LEU A 35 -7.23 -7.45 -1.60
N SER A 36 -7.55 -6.18 -1.40
CA SER A 36 -8.91 -5.74 -1.11
C SER A 36 -9.50 -4.99 -2.31
N ILE A 37 -10.72 -5.33 -2.70
CA ILE A 37 -11.42 -4.68 -3.80
C ILE A 37 -12.75 -4.12 -3.29
N ASP A 38 -12.95 -2.81 -3.43
CA ASP A 38 -14.23 -2.20 -3.11
C ASP A 38 -15.30 -2.68 -4.08
N GLY A 39 -16.35 -3.31 -3.57
CA GLY A 39 -17.43 -3.85 -4.38
C GLY A 39 -18.59 -4.32 -3.53
N GLU A 40 -19.77 -4.44 -4.13
CA GLU A 40 -20.92 -5.07 -3.49
C GLU A 40 -20.83 -6.60 -3.59
N GLU A 41 -21.67 -7.33 -2.85
CA GLU A 41 -21.68 -8.80 -2.83
C GLU A 41 -21.92 -9.45 -4.22
N ASP A 42 -22.42 -8.69 -5.20
CA ASP A 42 -22.61 -9.17 -6.57
C ASP A 42 -21.30 -9.37 -7.35
N ALA A 43 -20.16 -8.90 -6.83
CA ALA A 43 -18.84 -8.91 -7.48
C ALA A 43 -18.79 -8.10 -8.79
N ASN A 44 -19.66 -7.09 -8.94
CA ASN A 44 -19.68 -6.25 -10.12
C ASN A 44 -18.61 -5.15 -10.04
N PHE A 45 -17.35 -5.53 -10.30
CA PHE A 45 -16.24 -4.59 -10.35
C PHE A 45 -16.24 -3.78 -11.64
N SER A 46 -16.06 -2.47 -11.52
CA SER A 46 -16.07 -1.57 -12.68
C SER A 46 -14.86 -1.80 -13.61
N PRO A 47 -14.97 -1.45 -14.91
CA PRO A 47 -13.83 -1.51 -15.83
C PRO A 47 -12.60 -0.75 -15.34
N ILE A 48 -12.79 0.43 -14.73
CA ILE A 48 -11.70 1.27 -14.23
C ILE A 48 -10.97 0.60 -13.05
N GLN A 49 -11.65 -0.18 -12.20
CA GLN A 49 -10.99 -0.96 -11.14
C GLN A 49 -10.13 -2.08 -11.72
N ARG A 50 -10.65 -2.77 -12.75
CA ARG A 50 -9.89 -3.80 -13.46
C ARG A 50 -8.68 -3.21 -14.17
N GLU A 51 -8.83 -2.06 -14.82
CA GLU A 51 -7.74 -1.31 -15.44
C GLU A 51 -6.70 -0.85 -14.40
N ALA A 52 -7.14 -0.32 -13.26
CA ALA A 52 -6.23 0.12 -12.18
C ALA A 52 -5.31 -1.02 -11.75
N TYR A 53 -5.88 -2.20 -11.46
CA TYR A 53 -5.08 -3.36 -11.09
C TYR A 53 -4.20 -3.86 -12.23
N THR A 54 -4.74 -3.96 -13.45
CA THR A 54 -3.98 -4.43 -14.62
C THR A 54 -2.77 -3.55 -14.90
N ASN A 55 -2.96 -2.22 -14.88
CA ASN A 55 -1.88 -1.27 -15.13
C ASN A 55 -0.88 -1.23 -13.99
N PHE A 56 -1.33 -1.33 -12.74
CA PHE A 56 -0.44 -1.45 -11.60
C PHE A 56 0.43 -2.70 -11.70
N MET A 57 -0.15 -3.87 -11.98
CA MET A 57 0.62 -5.10 -12.12
C MET A 57 1.58 -5.07 -13.31
N SER A 58 1.22 -4.35 -14.39
CA SER A 58 2.05 -4.23 -15.60
C SER A 58 3.22 -3.26 -15.42
N ASN A 59 3.08 -2.25 -14.56
CA ASN A 59 4.10 -1.22 -14.30
C ASN A 59 4.61 -1.30 -12.85
N MET A 60 4.50 -2.47 -12.22
CA MET A 60 4.71 -2.63 -10.78
C MET A 60 6.09 -2.14 -10.33
N ASP A 61 7.15 -2.52 -11.06
CA ASP A 61 8.52 -2.16 -10.68
C ASP A 61 8.71 -0.63 -10.69
N GLU A 62 8.26 0.07 -11.75
CA GLU A 62 8.35 1.54 -11.84
C GLU A 62 7.52 2.25 -10.76
N ILE A 63 6.31 1.76 -10.50
CA ILE A 63 5.45 2.31 -9.45
C ILE A 63 6.09 2.09 -8.08
N MET A 64 6.65 0.91 -7.83
CA MET A 64 7.27 0.57 -6.55
C MET A 64 8.53 1.37 -6.30
N ASP A 65 9.35 1.64 -7.32
CA ASP A 65 10.49 2.56 -7.18
C ASP A 65 10.03 3.95 -6.70
N ALA A 66 8.92 4.47 -7.24
CA ALA A 66 8.35 5.75 -6.82
C ALA A 66 7.73 5.69 -5.41
N VAL A 67 7.06 4.59 -5.06
CA VAL A 67 6.51 4.35 -3.72
C VAL A 67 7.63 4.31 -2.68
N GLU A 68 8.70 3.57 -2.96
CA GLU A 68 9.85 3.41 -2.06
C GLU A 68 10.54 4.75 -1.81
N LEU A 69 10.70 5.58 -2.85
CA LEU A 69 11.20 6.94 -2.73
C LEU A 69 10.26 7.80 -1.89
N GLY A 70 8.96 7.79 -2.17
CA GLY A 70 7.99 8.61 -1.43
C GLY A 70 7.90 8.26 0.06
N ILE A 71 7.99 6.99 0.43
CA ILE A 71 8.04 6.58 1.85
C ILE A 71 9.39 6.98 2.48
N PHE A 72 10.49 6.93 1.74
CA PHE A 72 11.79 7.38 2.23
C PHE A 72 11.78 8.88 2.56
N GLU A 73 11.28 9.71 1.63
CA GLU A 73 11.11 11.15 1.85
C GLU A 73 10.18 11.44 3.04
N TYR A 74 9.05 10.73 3.12
CA TYR A 74 8.12 10.85 4.25
C TYR A 74 8.77 10.48 5.59
N TYR A 75 9.61 9.44 5.61
CA TYR A 75 10.35 9.05 6.80
C TYR A 75 11.38 10.12 7.22
N GLU A 76 12.15 10.65 6.27
CA GLU A 76 13.16 11.69 6.54
C GLU A 76 12.51 12.98 7.06
N ASP A 77 11.40 13.41 6.45
CA ASP A 77 10.69 14.64 6.84
C ASP A 77 10.14 14.58 8.28
N ASN A 78 9.80 13.39 8.77
CA ASN A 78 9.23 13.18 10.11
C ASN A 78 10.20 12.52 11.10
N TYR A 79 11.46 12.29 10.69
CA TYR A 79 12.44 11.50 11.43
C TYR A 79 12.68 12.00 12.86
N GLU A 80 12.85 13.33 13.03
CA GLU A 80 13.08 13.92 14.34
C GLU A 80 11.89 13.72 15.28
N GLU A 81 10.66 13.89 14.77
CA GLU A 81 9.43 13.71 15.53
C GLU A 81 9.25 12.27 16.01
N TYR A 82 9.51 11.29 15.13
CA TYR A 82 9.45 9.87 15.51
C TYR A 82 10.42 9.51 16.64
N ARG A 83 11.62 10.09 16.62
CA ARG A 83 12.63 9.86 17.66
C ARG A 83 12.28 10.54 18.98
N ASP A 84 11.75 11.76 18.92
CA ASP A 84 11.26 12.48 20.10
C ASP A 84 10.12 11.72 20.79
N MET A 85 9.21 11.14 20.00
CA MET A 85 8.10 10.32 20.51
C MET A 85 8.56 8.99 21.12
N ALA A 86 9.53 8.31 20.48
CA ALA A 86 10.07 7.04 20.96
C ALA A 86 10.91 7.17 22.25
N GLY A 87 11.52 8.35 22.45
CA GLY A 87 12.44 8.60 23.55
C GLY A 87 13.83 7.96 23.33
N GLU A 88 14.84 8.50 24.01
CA GLU A 88 16.27 8.22 23.75
C GLU A 88 16.65 6.73 23.75
N VAL A 89 15.96 5.89 24.53
CA VAL A 89 16.31 4.47 24.70
C VAL A 89 15.81 3.59 23.55
N GLU A 90 14.70 3.98 22.91
CA GLU A 90 14.04 3.19 21.87
C GLU A 90 14.12 3.80 20.48
N ALA A 91 14.48 5.08 20.37
CA ALA A 91 14.60 5.81 19.10
C ALA A 91 15.42 5.04 18.05
N ASP A 92 16.59 4.50 18.40
CA ASP A 92 17.43 3.75 17.44
C ASP A 92 16.83 2.41 17.00
N LYS A 93 15.86 1.87 17.74
CA LYS A 93 15.18 0.62 17.38
C LYS A 93 13.95 0.87 16.52
N ILE A 94 13.24 1.95 16.81
CA ILE A 94 11.93 2.30 16.24
C ILE A 94 12.11 3.15 14.98
N ALA A 95 12.95 4.18 15.06
CA ALA A 95 13.30 5.12 14.00
C ALA A 95 14.84 5.30 13.90
N PRO A 96 15.56 4.27 13.41
CA PRO A 96 17.01 4.35 13.22
C PRO A 96 17.37 5.42 12.18
N GLU A 97 18.54 6.05 12.34
CA GLU A 97 19.11 6.86 11.26
C GLU A 97 19.40 5.96 10.05
N ILE A 98 18.85 6.32 8.89
CA ILE A 98 19.07 5.62 7.62
C ILE A 98 19.45 6.65 6.55
N SER A 99 20.16 6.19 5.53
CA SER A 99 20.63 7.05 4.43
C SER A 99 20.25 6.51 3.05
N THR A 100 19.58 5.35 3.01
CA THR A 100 19.24 4.67 1.77
C THR A 100 17.87 4.00 1.81
N ILE A 101 17.18 3.97 0.66
CA ILE A 101 15.94 3.22 0.45
C ILE A 101 16.09 1.73 0.81
N LYS A 102 17.29 1.17 0.61
CA LYS A 102 17.55 -0.23 0.96
C LYS A 102 17.44 -0.50 2.47
N GLU A 103 17.84 0.46 3.29
CA GLU A 103 17.73 0.37 4.76
C GLU A 103 16.27 0.52 5.20
N LEU A 104 15.50 1.41 4.55
CA LEU A 104 14.06 1.57 4.75
C LEU A 104 13.29 0.24 4.56
N GLY A 105 13.74 -0.61 3.65
CA GLY A 105 13.14 -1.94 3.42
C GLY A 105 13.23 -2.93 4.59
N ASN A 106 13.93 -2.60 5.67
CA ASN A 106 13.90 -3.32 6.93
C ASN A 106 12.87 -2.78 7.92
N LEU A 107 12.42 -1.53 7.72
CA LEU A 107 11.48 -0.82 8.58
C LEU A 107 10.05 -0.93 8.05
N VAL A 108 9.88 -1.04 6.74
CA VAL A 108 8.58 -1.01 6.05
C VAL A 108 8.22 -2.39 5.49
N ILE A 109 6.99 -2.81 5.76
CA ILE A 109 6.46 -4.09 5.31
C ILE A 109 5.10 -3.85 4.64
N PRO A 110 4.95 -4.10 3.33
CA PRO A 110 3.64 -3.97 2.71
C PRO A 110 2.71 -5.08 3.19
N THR A 111 1.47 -4.73 3.49
CA THR A 111 0.46 -5.62 4.07
C THR A 111 -0.77 -5.78 3.18
N GLN A 112 -1.22 -4.69 2.55
CA GLN A 112 -2.47 -4.66 1.80
C GLN A 112 -2.39 -3.77 0.57
N LEU A 113 -2.98 -4.26 -0.53
CA LEU A 113 -3.23 -3.52 -1.76
C LEU A 113 -4.75 -3.33 -1.91
N ILE A 114 -5.21 -2.09 -1.98
CA ILE A 114 -6.62 -1.71 -1.99
C ILE A 114 -6.99 -1.13 -3.35
N ILE A 115 -7.93 -1.76 -4.05
CA ILE A 115 -8.52 -1.24 -5.29
C ILE A 115 -9.80 -0.51 -4.93
N ARG A 116 -9.76 0.82 -4.96
CA ARG A 116 -10.87 1.68 -4.51
C ARG A 116 -11.98 1.75 -5.54
N ARG A 117 -13.21 2.02 -5.06
CA ARG A 117 -14.34 2.32 -5.95
C ARG A 117 -14.07 3.62 -6.71
N VAL A 118 -14.45 3.63 -7.98
CA VAL A 118 -14.28 4.77 -8.88
C VAL A 118 -15.13 5.96 -8.41
N ARG A 119 -14.50 7.12 -8.24
CA ARG A 119 -15.21 8.38 -7.99
C ARG A 119 -15.67 9.01 -9.31
N LYS A 120 -16.47 10.07 -9.24
CA LYS A 120 -17.04 10.74 -10.43
C LYS A 120 -16.00 11.22 -11.47
N ASN A 121 -14.74 11.40 -11.06
CA ASN A 121 -13.65 11.83 -11.92
C ASN A 121 -13.06 10.70 -12.79
N GLY A 122 -13.47 9.44 -12.59
CA GLY A 122 -12.99 8.31 -13.39
C GLY A 122 -11.53 7.92 -13.14
N VAL A 123 -10.91 8.44 -12.08
CA VAL A 123 -9.49 8.19 -11.78
C VAL A 123 -9.30 6.75 -11.29
N ARG A 124 -8.31 6.07 -11.85
CA ARG A 124 -7.82 4.77 -11.35
C ARG A 124 -7.09 5.02 -10.04
N ARG A 125 -7.60 4.49 -8.93
CA ARG A 125 -7.03 4.69 -7.60
C ARG A 125 -6.70 3.36 -6.94
N ILE A 126 -5.45 3.25 -6.48
CA ILE A 126 -4.95 2.15 -5.66
C ILE A 126 -4.41 2.73 -4.37
N GLY A 127 -4.65 2.02 -3.27
CA GLY A 127 -3.99 2.24 -2.01
C GLY A 127 -3.00 1.12 -1.72
N LEU A 128 -1.81 1.48 -1.26
CA LEU A 128 -0.88 0.53 -0.63
C LEU A 128 -0.83 0.85 0.86
N VAL A 129 -1.01 -0.17 1.70
CA VAL A 129 -0.82 -0.08 3.15
C VAL A 129 0.43 -0.85 3.52
N CYS A 130 1.25 -0.23 4.36
CA CYS A 130 2.45 -0.82 4.92
C CYS A 130 2.47 -0.68 6.44
N ASP A 131 2.92 -1.71 7.13
CA ASP A 131 3.37 -1.58 8.52
C ASP A 131 4.74 -0.90 8.53
N CYS A 132 5.01 -0.12 9.56
CA CYS A 132 6.31 0.52 9.77
C CYS A 132 6.76 0.39 11.24
N THR A 133 8.07 0.46 11.47
CA THR A 133 8.62 0.35 12.83
C THR A 133 8.43 1.60 13.67
N TRP A 134 8.31 2.77 13.04
CA TRP A 134 8.24 4.06 13.73
C TRP A 134 6.83 4.44 14.18
N ASP A 135 5.80 3.87 13.57
CA ASP A 135 4.41 4.03 13.97
C ASP A 135 3.64 2.72 13.73
N THR A 136 3.63 1.87 14.76
CA THR A 136 2.98 0.54 14.69
C THR A 136 1.46 0.60 14.77
N ASP A 137 0.89 1.73 15.20
CA ASP A 137 -0.56 1.89 15.35
C ASP A 137 -1.19 2.40 14.05
N ASN A 138 -0.53 3.32 13.36
CA ASN A 138 -1.06 3.96 12.15
C ASN A 138 -0.46 3.41 10.85
N GLY A 139 0.76 2.87 10.84
CA GLY A 139 1.43 2.44 9.62
C GLY A 139 1.57 3.56 8.57
N VAL A 140 1.82 3.18 7.32
CA VAL A 140 1.98 4.11 6.18
C VAL A 140 1.03 3.72 5.05
N GLY A 141 0.29 4.71 4.55
CA GLY A 141 -0.54 4.63 3.37
C GLY A 141 0.13 5.34 2.19
N VAL A 142 0.04 4.73 1.01
CA VAL A 142 0.47 5.36 -0.24
C VAL A 142 -0.67 5.36 -1.24
N ARG A 143 -1.13 6.57 -1.59
CA ARG A 143 -2.18 6.76 -2.59
C ARG A 143 -1.57 6.86 -3.98
N ILE A 144 -1.99 5.93 -4.84
CA ILE A 144 -1.55 5.82 -6.23
C ILE A 144 -2.72 6.14 -7.14
N GLU A 145 -2.58 7.15 -8.00
CA GLU A 145 -3.57 7.53 -9.01
C GLU A 145 -2.99 7.51 -10.40
N ASN A 146 -3.66 6.83 -11.33
CA ASN A 146 -3.17 6.65 -12.70
C ASN A 146 -1.68 6.26 -12.74
N GLU A 147 -1.32 5.25 -11.92
CA GLU A 147 0.03 4.69 -11.82
C GLU A 147 1.09 5.67 -11.28
N LYS A 148 0.69 6.76 -10.63
CA LYS A 148 1.59 7.72 -9.99
C LYS A 148 1.33 7.83 -8.50
N VAL A 149 2.38 7.99 -7.71
CA VAL A 149 2.28 8.31 -6.28
C VAL A 149 1.81 9.75 -6.13
N GLU A 150 0.64 9.93 -5.52
CA GLU A 150 0.05 11.25 -5.29
C GLU A 150 0.22 11.73 -3.85
N GLU A 151 0.25 10.82 -2.87
CA GLU A 151 0.32 11.16 -1.44
C GLU A 151 0.86 9.97 -0.63
N VAL A 152 1.69 10.28 0.36
CA VAL A 152 2.20 9.35 1.38
C VAL A 152 1.93 9.99 2.74
N ASP A 153 1.27 9.24 3.61
CA ASP A 153 0.86 9.69 4.95
C ASP A 153 0.51 8.44 5.78
N TYR A 154 -0.18 8.57 6.90
CA TYR A 154 -0.78 7.46 7.63
C TYR A 154 -1.70 6.60 6.76
N GLN A 155 -1.90 5.33 7.16
CA GLN A 155 -2.65 4.37 6.34
C GLN A 155 -4.09 4.79 6.01
N ASP A 156 -4.69 5.70 6.75
CA ASP A 156 -6.09 6.11 6.58
C ASP A 156 -6.33 6.92 5.30
N ILE A 157 -5.30 7.53 4.69
CA ILE A 157 -5.45 8.25 3.42
C ILE A 157 -5.93 7.37 2.25
N VAL A 158 -5.74 6.05 2.38
CA VAL A 158 -6.14 5.07 1.37
C VAL A 158 -7.42 4.30 1.72
N LEU A 159 -7.98 4.50 2.92
CA LEU A 159 -9.18 3.82 3.42
C LEU A 159 -10.50 4.46 2.96
#